data_AF-A0A5Z9MQV8-F1
#
_entry.id   AF-A0A5Z9MQV8-F1
#
_cell.length_a   1.000
_cell.length_b   1.000
_cell.length_c   1.000
_cell.angle_alpha   90.00
_cell.angle_beta   90.00
_cell.angle_gamma   90.00
#
_symmetry.space_group_name_H-M   'P 1'
#
loop_
_entity.id
_entity.type
_entity.pdbx_description
1 polymer ?
#
loop_
_entity_poly.entity_id
_entity_poly.type
_entity_poly.pdbx_seq_one_letter_code
_entity_poly.pdbx_strand_id
1 'polypeptide(L)'
;MSGTSLNSQRLDTSRITCTAIIKCLRPVYRRAGIAFTRGENTVEVTEEQLAIIRADSVLSVVSASSAETLAEAGGLDVLGMGDLNARIRATVAGLDKANPEHFTAGGEPKVKAVSAALGEPVSSAQIKAALAEADA
;
A
#
# COMPACT_ATOMS: atom_id res chain seq x y z
N MET A 1 -5.69 33.49 -31.48
CA MET A 1 -5.90 32.67 -30.26
C MET A 1 -6.04 31.23 -30.70
N SER A 2 -4.93 30.51 -30.81
CA SER A 2 -4.91 29.16 -31.37
C SER A 2 -3.91 28.31 -30.61
N GLY A 3 -4.37 27.16 -30.11
CA GLY A 3 -3.51 26.06 -29.72
C GLY A 3 -3.24 25.94 -28.22
N THR A 4 -4.25 25.63 -27.42
CA THR A 4 -4.03 24.87 -26.19
C THR A 4 -3.61 23.46 -26.61
N SER A 5 -2.33 23.28 -26.91
CA SER A 5 -1.74 21.96 -27.08
C SER A 5 -1.66 21.35 -25.69
N LEU A 6 -2.76 20.75 -25.25
CA LEU A 6 -2.73 19.74 -24.19
C LEU A 6 -1.92 18.60 -24.77
N ASN A 7 -0.63 18.64 -24.46
CA ASN A 7 0.29 17.53 -24.54
C ASN A 7 -0.24 16.44 -23.61
N SER A 8 -1.27 15.74 -24.07
CA SER A 8 -1.74 14.48 -23.53
C SER A 8 -0.63 13.49 -23.80
N GLN A 9 0.35 13.48 -22.89
CA GLN A 9 1.14 12.30 -22.59
C GLN A 9 0.13 11.19 -22.31
N ARG A 10 -0.34 10.53 -23.37
CA ARG A 10 -0.75 9.14 -23.30
C ARG A 10 0.51 8.45 -22.83
N LEU A 11 0.66 8.33 -21.51
CA LEU A 11 1.38 7.22 -20.94
C LEU A 11 0.84 6.02 -21.69
N ASP A 12 1.71 5.34 -22.45
CA ASP A 12 1.39 4.09 -23.13
C ASP A 12 1.20 3.04 -22.02
N THR A 13 0.14 3.18 -21.23
CA THR A 13 -0.25 2.24 -20.16
C THR A 13 -0.66 0.89 -20.76
N SER A 14 -0.77 0.84 -22.10
CA SER A 14 -0.91 -0.36 -22.94
C SER A 14 0.10 -1.47 -22.64
N ARG A 15 1.28 -1.15 -22.07
CA ARG A 15 2.32 -2.14 -21.73
C ARG A 15 2.51 -2.38 -20.24
N ILE A 16 1.80 -1.65 -19.39
CA ILE A 16 1.94 -1.78 -17.95
C ILE A 16 1.05 -2.93 -17.50
N THR A 17 1.68 -4.03 -17.10
CA THR A 17 1.01 -5.19 -16.53
C THR A 17 0.95 -5.06 -15.01
N CYS A 18 -0.26 -5.07 -14.48
CA CYS A 18 -0.57 -5.07 -13.07
C CYS A 18 -0.93 -6.49 -12.63
N THR A 19 -0.36 -6.93 -11.51
CA THR A 19 -0.85 -8.13 -10.82
C THR A 19 -2.07 -7.74 -9.99
N ALA A 20 -3.21 -8.38 -10.24
CA ALA A 20 -4.43 -8.14 -9.49
C ALA A 20 -4.95 -9.42 -8.83
N ILE A 21 -5.33 -9.29 -7.55
CA ILE A 21 -6.02 -10.31 -6.78
C ILE A 21 -7.51 -10.06 -6.93
N ILE A 22 -8.19 -10.98 -7.61
CA ILE A 22 -9.61 -10.86 -7.94
C ILE A 22 -10.38 -11.97 -7.26
N LYS A 23 -11.36 -11.58 -6.46
CA LYS A 23 -12.30 -12.47 -5.83
C LYS A 23 -13.52 -12.68 -6.72
N CYS A 24 -13.70 -13.92 -7.15
CA CYS A 24 -14.81 -14.31 -7.99
C CYS A 24 -15.91 -14.98 -7.19
N LEU A 25 -17.13 -14.45 -7.32
CA LEU A 25 -18.32 -15.01 -6.68
C LEU A 25 -18.93 -16.18 -7.46
N ARG A 26 -18.55 -16.35 -8.74
CA ARG A 26 -19.02 -17.43 -9.63
C ARG A 26 -18.06 -18.63 -9.63
N PRO A 27 -18.56 -19.87 -9.82
CA PRO A 27 -17.74 -21.08 -9.90
C PRO A 27 -16.71 -21.05 -11.03
N VAL A 28 -17.12 -20.59 -12.21
CA VAL A 28 -16.28 -20.40 -13.39
C VAL A 28 -16.72 -19.10 -14.05
N TYR A 29 -15.80 -18.16 -14.27
CA TYR A 29 -16.05 -16.91 -14.98
C TYR A 29 -14.92 -16.61 -15.95
N ARG A 30 -15.22 -16.06 -17.12
CA ARG A 30 -14.19 -15.73 -18.12
C ARG A 30 -14.39 -14.30 -18.61
N ARG A 31 -13.37 -13.46 -18.45
CA ARG A 31 -13.41 -12.05 -18.86
C ARG A 31 -12.02 -11.60 -19.30
N ALA A 32 -11.95 -10.75 -20.34
CA ALA A 32 -10.69 -10.25 -20.90
C ALA A 32 -9.67 -11.35 -21.32
N GLY A 33 -10.16 -12.55 -21.70
CA GLY A 33 -9.33 -13.70 -22.06
C GLY A 33 -8.89 -14.57 -20.87
N ILE A 34 -9.12 -14.11 -19.64
CA ILE A 34 -8.69 -14.75 -18.39
C ILE A 34 -9.83 -15.58 -17.81
N ALA A 35 -9.52 -16.82 -17.43
CA ALA A 35 -10.44 -17.69 -16.72
C ALA A 35 -10.22 -17.51 -15.22
N PHE A 36 -11.29 -17.16 -14.52
CA PHE A 36 -11.32 -17.04 -13.08
C PHE A 36 -12.08 -18.20 -12.45
N THR A 37 -11.56 -18.69 -11.33
CA THR A 37 -12.18 -19.73 -10.51
C THR A 37 -12.82 -19.14 -9.25
N ARG A 38 -13.74 -19.84 -8.61
CA ARG A 38 -14.33 -19.35 -7.34
C ARG A 38 -13.25 -19.18 -6.28
N GLY A 39 -13.20 -17.99 -5.67
CA GLY A 39 -12.20 -17.64 -4.67
C GLY A 39 -11.31 -16.51 -5.16
N GLU A 40 -10.10 -16.44 -4.61
CA GLU A 40 -9.10 -15.44 -4.94
C GLU A 40 -8.23 -15.95 -6.09
N ASN A 41 -8.15 -15.18 -7.18
CA ASN A 41 -7.31 -15.47 -8.32
C ASN A 41 -6.33 -14.32 -8.49
N THR A 42 -5.05 -14.66 -8.45
CA THR A 42 -3.97 -13.73 -8.80
C THR A 42 -3.76 -13.79 -10.31
N VAL A 43 -3.97 -12.69 -11.01
CA VAL A 43 -3.83 -12.61 -12.47
C VAL A 43 -3.04 -11.38 -12.86
N GLU A 44 -2.22 -11.52 -13.90
CA GLU A 44 -1.53 -10.39 -14.52
C GLU A 44 -2.41 -9.83 -15.63
N VAL A 45 -2.74 -8.55 -15.51
CA VAL A 45 -3.68 -7.83 -16.38
C VAL A 45 -3.10 -6.48 -16.73
N THR A 46 -3.31 -5.99 -17.95
CA THR A 46 -3.03 -4.59 -18.25
C THR A 46 -4.00 -3.66 -17.51
N GLU A 47 -3.65 -2.39 -17.39
CA GLU A 47 -4.53 -1.39 -16.80
C GLU A 47 -5.92 -1.36 -17.47
N GLU A 48 -5.96 -1.53 -18.79
CA GLU A 48 -7.19 -1.60 -19.58
C GLU A 48 -8.04 -2.81 -19.19
N GLN A 49 -7.41 -3.98 -19.02
CA GLN A 49 -8.07 -5.19 -18.58
C GLN A 49 -8.53 -5.07 -17.12
N LEU A 50 -7.74 -4.45 -16.25
CA LEU A 50 -8.09 -4.20 -14.86
C LEU A 50 -9.31 -3.26 -14.75
N ALA A 51 -9.39 -2.23 -15.57
CA ALA A 51 -10.55 -1.33 -15.63
C ALA A 51 -11.82 -2.08 -16.04
N ILE A 52 -11.73 -3.00 -17.02
CA ILE A 52 -12.84 -3.86 -17.44
C ILE A 52 -13.27 -4.79 -16.30
N ILE A 53 -12.31 -5.36 -15.57
CA ILE A 53 -12.58 -6.23 -14.41
C ILE A 53 -13.23 -5.45 -13.27
N ARG A 54 -12.76 -4.23 -12.98
CA ARG A 54 -13.34 -3.34 -11.96
C ARG A 54 -14.75 -2.89 -12.30
N ALA A 55 -15.05 -2.73 -13.59
CA ALA A 55 -16.39 -2.41 -14.07
C ALA A 55 -17.36 -3.60 -14.01
N ASP A 56 -16.86 -4.81 -13.77
CA ASP A 56 -17.64 -6.03 -13.82
C ASP A 56 -18.24 -6.39 -12.44
N SER A 57 -19.56 -6.47 -12.35
CA SER A 57 -20.26 -6.69 -11.09
C SER A 57 -20.03 -8.06 -10.45
N VAL A 58 -19.54 -9.06 -11.20
CA VAL A 58 -19.28 -10.40 -10.63
C VAL A 58 -17.84 -10.59 -10.16
N LEU A 59 -16.96 -9.63 -10.46
CA LEU A 59 -15.56 -9.63 -10.08
C LEU A 59 -15.31 -8.56 -9.01
N SER A 60 -14.77 -8.96 -7.87
CA SER A 60 -14.36 -8.03 -6.83
C SER A 60 -12.84 -7.95 -6.82
N VAL A 61 -12.28 -6.80 -7.18
CA VAL A 61 -10.84 -6.57 -7.10
C VAL A 61 -10.49 -6.33 -5.64
N VAL A 62 -9.76 -7.29 -5.04
CA VAL A 62 -9.31 -7.22 -3.65
C VAL A 62 -8.07 -6.35 -3.55
N SER A 63 -7.13 -6.55 -4.48
CA SER A 63 -5.88 -5.79 -4.55
C SER A 63 -5.41 -5.73 -6.00
N ALA A 64 -4.77 -4.64 -6.41
CA ALA A 64 -4.12 -4.54 -7.71
C ALA A 64 -2.80 -3.78 -7.55
N SER A 65 -1.69 -4.45 -7.83
CA SER A 65 -0.34 -3.90 -7.79
C SER A 65 0.19 -3.77 -9.22
N SER A 66 0.47 -2.54 -9.65
CA SER A 66 1.21 -2.29 -10.90
C SER A 66 2.65 -2.72 -10.70
N ALA A 67 3.17 -3.63 -11.54
CA ALA A 67 4.58 -4.00 -11.52
C ALA A 67 5.40 -2.93 -12.25
N GLU A 68 5.35 -1.69 -11.76
CA GLU A 68 6.30 -0.66 -12.18
C GLU A 68 7.62 -0.91 -11.46
N THR A 69 8.56 -1.45 -12.23
CA THR A 69 9.97 -1.49 -11.85
C THR A 69 10.45 -0.05 -11.64
N LEU A 70 10.64 0.31 -10.37
CA LEU A 70 11.55 1.33 -9.84
C LEU A 70 11.57 2.70 -10.55
N ALA A 71 10.77 3.64 -10.03
CA ALA A 71 11.24 4.99 -9.72
C ALA A 71 10.20 5.73 -8.83
N GLU A 72 10.55 5.91 -7.56
CA GLU A 72 10.22 7.08 -6.72
C GLU A 72 8.80 7.69 -6.86
N ALA A 73 7.87 7.21 -6.04
CA ALA A 73 7.08 8.04 -5.12
C ALA A 73 5.96 7.21 -4.44
N GLY A 74 6.20 6.86 -3.17
CA GLY A 74 5.15 6.89 -2.15
C GLY A 74 4.02 5.85 -2.23
N GLY A 75 4.30 4.66 -1.68
CA GLY A 75 3.38 4.05 -0.71
C GLY A 75 2.26 3.19 -1.28
N LEU A 76 2.61 2.13 -2.02
CA LEU A 76 1.73 0.99 -2.21
C LEU A 76 1.98 -0.05 -1.10
N ASP A 77 1.09 -0.03 -0.12
CA ASP A 77 0.37 -1.17 0.45
C ASP A 77 0.83 -2.56 -0.07
N VAL A 78 1.76 -3.22 0.63
CA VAL A 78 1.84 -4.68 0.93
C VAL A 78 3.06 -4.90 1.83
N LEU A 79 2.94 -4.75 3.15
CA LEU A 79 3.75 -5.47 4.15
C LEU A 79 2.99 -5.51 5.49
N GLY A 80 1.96 -6.36 5.57
CA GLY A 80 1.37 -6.74 6.84
C GLY A 80 2.48 -7.18 7.81
N MET A 81 2.61 -6.48 8.93
CA MET A 81 3.62 -6.60 10.00
C MET A 81 4.96 -5.84 9.79
N GLY A 82 5.46 -5.69 8.56
CA GLY A 82 6.70 -4.92 8.28
C GLY A 82 6.48 -3.39 8.25
N ASP A 83 5.28 -2.96 7.84
CA ASP A 83 4.95 -1.54 7.66
C ASP A 83 4.71 -0.82 8.99
N LEU A 84 4.03 -1.47 9.96
CA LEU A 84 3.72 -0.85 11.25
C LEU A 84 5.00 -0.50 12.03
N ASN A 85 6.00 -1.39 12.03
CA ASN A 85 7.28 -1.12 12.68
C ASN A 85 8.03 0.03 11.99
N ALA A 86 8.02 0.07 10.65
CA ALA A 86 8.62 1.18 9.89
C ALA A 86 7.91 2.51 10.18
N ARG A 87 6.57 2.52 10.22
CA ARG A 87 5.75 3.68 10.58
C ARG A 87 6.02 4.15 12.00
N ILE A 88 6.07 3.23 12.97
CA ILE A 88 6.44 3.55 14.36
C ILE A 88 7.82 4.22 14.42
N ARG A 89 8.82 3.67 13.72
CA ARG A 89 10.17 4.26 13.68
C ARG A 89 10.18 5.66 13.07
N ALA A 90 9.50 5.85 11.94
CA ALA A 90 9.38 7.14 11.27
C ALA A 90 8.70 8.17 12.20
N THR A 91 7.64 7.77 12.90
CA THR A 91 6.99 8.60 13.92
C THR A 91 7.94 8.94 15.06
N VAL A 92 8.64 7.95 15.64
CA VAL A 92 9.61 8.17 16.73
C VAL A 92 10.76 9.07 16.28
N ALA A 93 11.22 8.97 15.04
CA ALA A 93 12.25 9.83 14.48
C ALA A 93 11.77 11.28 14.28
N GLY A 94 10.48 11.47 13.97
CA GLY A 94 9.84 12.78 13.84
C GLY A 94 9.37 13.40 15.17
N LEU A 95 9.34 12.64 16.26
CA LEU A 95 8.98 13.15 17.59
C LEU A 95 10.11 14.02 18.14
N ASP A 96 9.72 15.08 18.85
CA ASP A 96 10.65 15.99 19.49
C ASP A 96 11.32 15.32 20.70
N LYS A 97 12.62 15.03 20.56
CA LYS A 97 13.44 14.37 21.60
C LYS A 97 13.69 15.25 22.83
N ALA A 98 13.55 16.57 22.70
CA ALA A 98 13.69 17.50 23.82
C ALA A 98 12.39 17.64 24.63
N ASN A 99 11.27 17.10 24.13
CA ASN A 99 10.00 17.16 24.80
C ASN A 99 9.79 15.96 25.75
N PRO A 100 9.68 16.20 27.07
CA PRO A 100 9.45 15.15 28.07
C PRO A 100 8.05 14.52 27.97
N GLU A 101 7.15 15.06 27.16
CA GLU A 101 5.86 14.45 26.85
C GLU A 101 5.95 13.38 25.76
N HIS A 102 6.97 13.45 24.89
CA HIS A 102 7.17 12.50 23.80
C HIS A 102 8.16 11.39 24.16
N PHE A 103 9.20 11.72 24.91
CA PHE A 103 10.20 10.76 25.39
C PHE A 103 10.20 10.70 26.92
N THR A 104 10.47 9.51 27.44
CA THR A 104 10.75 9.32 28.87
C THR A 104 12.15 9.85 29.20
N ALA A 105 12.44 10.06 30.49
CA ALA A 105 13.77 10.47 30.95
C ALA A 105 14.89 9.47 30.56
N GLY A 106 14.53 8.22 30.23
CA GLY A 106 15.44 7.21 29.70
C GLY A 106 15.68 7.27 28.18
N GLY A 107 15.11 8.26 27.48
CA GLY A 107 15.21 8.38 26.03
C GLY A 107 14.31 7.41 25.25
N GLU A 108 13.43 6.67 25.93
CA GLU A 108 12.47 5.79 25.28
C GLU A 108 11.21 6.57 24.87
N PRO A 109 10.70 6.39 23.63
CA PRO A 109 9.47 7.04 23.17
C PRO A 109 8.26 6.55 23.96
N LYS A 110 7.39 7.48 24.39
CA LYS A 110 6.16 7.13 25.12
C LYS A 110 5.10 6.58 24.20
N VAL A 111 4.49 5.47 24.58
CA VAL A 111 3.38 4.84 23.84
C VAL A 111 2.27 5.83 23.50
N LYS A 112 1.87 6.68 24.46
CA LYS A 112 0.85 7.72 24.22
C LYS A 112 1.25 8.70 23.11
N ALA A 113 2.52 9.11 23.05
CA ALA A 113 3.00 10.03 22.04
C ALA A 113 3.03 9.38 20.66
N VAL A 114 3.51 8.14 20.58
CA VAL A 114 3.57 7.39 19.32
C VAL A 114 2.17 7.05 18.81
N SER A 115 1.26 6.59 19.67
CA SER A 115 -0.14 6.32 19.30
C SER A 115 -0.88 7.59 18.88
N ALA A 116 -0.65 8.72 19.57
CA ALA A 116 -1.24 10.00 19.19
C ALA A 116 -0.73 10.49 17.83
N ALA A 117 0.57 10.32 17.55
CA ALA A 117 1.18 10.74 16.30
C ALA A 117 0.87 9.79 15.12
N LEU A 118 0.67 8.49 15.38
CA LEU A 118 0.21 7.52 14.37
C LEU A 118 -1.29 7.61 14.11
N GLY A 119 -2.08 8.10 15.07
CA GLY A 119 -3.54 8.05 15.02
C GLY A 119 -4.13 6.65 15.24
N GLU A 120 -3.30 5.69 15.62
CA GLU A 120 -3.67 4.29 15.84
C GLU A 120 -3.17 3.80 17.21
N PRO A 121 -3.92 2.89 17.88
CA PRO A 121 -3.48 2.34 19.16
C PRO A 121 -2.29 1.39 18.97
N VAL A 122 -1.09 1.84 19.34
CA VAL A 122 0.09 0.98 19.41
C VAL A 122 0.46 0.63 20.84
N SER A 123 1.12 -0.52 21.02
CA SER A 123 1.57 -1.05 22.31
C SER A 123 3.06 -0.81 22.54
N SER A 124 3.49 -0.75 23.80
CA SER A 124 4.92 -0.64 24.16
C SER A 124 5.78 -1.75 23.55
N ALA A 125 5.26 -2.98 23.49
CA ALA A 125 5.95 -4.11 22.86
C ALA A 125 6.20 -3.88 21.36
N GLN A 126 5.24 -3.27 20.64
CA GLN A 126 5.38 -2.97 19.22
C GLN A 126 6.41 -1.87 18.98
N ILE A 127 6.42 -0.84 19.82
CA ILE A 127 7.42 0.24 19.74
C ILE A 127 8.82 -0.29 20.03
N LYS A 128 8.96 -1.15 21.05
CA LYS A 128 10.23 -1.77 21.39
C LYS A 128 10.71 -2.72 20.30
N ALA A 129 9.82 -3.54 19.73
CA ALA A 129 10.15 -4.40 18.60
C ALA A 129 10.58 -3.59 17.38
N ALA A 130 9.83 -2.54 17.03
CA ALA A 130 10.17 -1.64 15.93
C ALA A 130 11.56 -0.99 16.11
N LEU A 131 11.92 -0.63 17.34
CA LEU A 131 13.22 -0.03 17.63
C LEU A 131 14.35 -1.06 17.67
N ALA A 132 14.10 -2.29 18.13
CA ALA A 132 15.07 -3.38 18.16
C ALA A 132 15.46 -3.87 16.76
N GLU A 133 14.51 -3.91 15.82
CA GLU A 133 14.75 -4.26 14.41
C GLU A 133 15.59 -3.22 13.65
N ALA A 134 15.88 -2.06 14.25
CA ALA A 134 16.71 -1.02 13.65
C ALA A 134 18.22 -1.23 13.88
N ASP A 135 18.59 -2.06 14.84
CA ASP A 135 19.98 -2.33 15.27
C ASP A 135 20.48 -3.71 14.79
N ALA A 136 19.64 -4.48 14.09
CA ALA A 136 19.91 -5.82 13.59
C ALA A 136 20.49 -5.83 12.16
#